data_AF-S5G8D5-F1
#
_entry.id   AF-S5G8D5-F1
#
_cell.length_a   1.000
_cell.length_b   1.000
_cell.length_c   1.000
_cell.angle_alpha   90.00
_cell.angle_beta   90.00
_cell.angle_gamma   90.00
#
_symmetry.space_group_name_H-M   'P 1'
#
loop_
_entity.id
_entity.type
_entity.pdbx_description
1 polymer ?
#
loop_
_entity_poly.entity_id
_entity_poly.type
_entity_poly.pdbx_seq_one_letter_code
_entity_poly.pdbx_strand_id
1 'polypeptide(L)'
;IGQAFPYTPIANPRHMVPDWTYGIRDDSMQKFVDEARAKGAKVVVVLSHNGMDVDLKMASRVNGIDAIFGGHTHDGVYQPVPVKAPNGGTCLVTNAGSNGKFLGVMDFDVKDGQVKGWKYRLLPVFSNFLAADPAMDALVKKIRAPYEAKLNEVLAVNEDTLYRRGNFNGTWDEVICRALMDVKGADAAFSPGVRWGTSILPGEPITYERMMDQMAITYPATTLNTFTGEQIKSIMEDVCDNIFNA
;
A
#
# COMPACT_ATOMS: atom_id res chain seq x y z
N ILE A 1 12.33 -13.99 -2.79
CA ILE A 1 12.89 -13.37 -1.56
C ILE A 1 11.84 -12.39 -1.04
N GLY A 2 11.53 -12.40 0.26
CA GLY A 2 10.57 -11.45 0.83
C GLY A 2 11.27 -10.21 1.38
N GLN A 3 10.68 -9.03 1.18
CA GLN A 3 11.18 -7.76 1.68
C GLN A 3 10.03 -6.97 2.32
N ALA A 4 10.12 -6.75 3.63
CA ALA A 4 9.12 -6.00 4.39
C ALA A 4 9.35 -4.48 4.31
N PHE A 5 8.33 -3.69 4.68
CA PHE A 5 8.42 -2.23 4.67
C PHE A 5 9.54 -1.72 5.60
N PRO A 6 10.54 -0.99 5.07
CA PRO A 6 11.76 -0.67 5.82
C PRO A 6 11.55 0.37 6.91
N TYR A 7 10.46 1.15 6.87
CA TYR A 7 10.18 2.23 7.82
C TYR A 7 9.10 1.86 8.85
N THR A 8 8.85 0.56 9.05
CA THR A 8 7.84 0.05 9.99
C THR A 8 7.93 0.68 11.40
N PRO A 9 9.12 0.83 12.02
CA PRO A 9 9.23 1.38 13.37
C PRO A 9 8.92 2.87 13.53
N ILE A 10 9.00 3.64 12.44
CA ILE A 10 8.70 5.09 12.45
C ILE A 10 7.28 5.38 11.96
N ALA A 11 6.70 4.49 11.13
CA ALA A 11 5.34 4.62 10.62
C ALA A 11 4.26 4.12 11.60
N ASN A 12 4.63 3.40 12.66
CA ASN A 12 3.73 2.81 13.65
C ASN A 12 4.27 3.03 15.07
N PRO A 13 3.44 2.89 16.12
CA PRO A 13 3.90 3.03 17.49
C PRO A 13 5.07 2.09 17.81
N ARG A 14 6.21 2.65 18.23
CA ARG A 14 7.45 1.91 18.44
C ARG A 14 7.31 0.70 19.37
N HIS A 15 6.44 0.78 20.37
CA HIS A 15 6.21 -0.29 21.35
C HIS A 15 5.63 -1.57 20.74
N MET A 16 5.10 -1.53 19.50
CA MET A 16 4.60 -2.73 18.81
C MET A 16 5.73 -3.60 18.23
N VAL A 17 6.92 -3.02 18.01
CA VAL A 17 8.09 -3.70 17.45
C VAL A 17 9.38 -3.25 18.16
N PRO A 18 9.45 -3.34 19.51
CA PRO A 18 10.43 -2.60 20.31
C PRO A 18 11.88 -3.00 20.07
N ASP A 19 12.13 -4.23 19.62
CA ASP A 19 13.47 -4.80 19.44
C ASP A 19 13.85 -4.98 17.97
N TRP A 20 12.93 -4.71 17.05
CA TRP A 20 13.14 -4.99 15.63
C TRP A 20 13.74 -3.79 14.91
N THR A 21 14.67 -4.10 14.00
CA THR A 21 15.25 -3.13 13.06
C THR A 21 14.82 -3.49 11.65
N TYR A 22 14.39 -2.47 10.94
CA TYR A 22 13.99 -2.55 9.54
C TYR A 22 14.87 -1.58 8.75
N GLY A 23 15.04 -1.85 7.46
CA GLY A 23 15.82 -0.97 6.60
C GLY A 23 16.05 -1.55 5.22
N ILE A 24 16.46 -0.67 4.32
CA ILE A 24 16.91 -1.03 2.99
C ILE A 24 18.38 -1.44 3.13
N ARG A 25 18.69 -2.71 2.88
CA ARG A 25 20.03 -3.28 3.05
C ARG A 25 20.44 -3.98 1.76
N ASP A 26 20.86 -3.18 0.79
CA ASP A 26 21.21 -3.65 -0.56
C ASP A 26 22.21 -4.82 -0.52
N ASP A 27 23.24 -4.74 0.35
CA ASP A 27 24.23 -5.82 0.54
C ASP A 27 23.62 -7.12 1.08
N SER A 28 22.67 -7.02 2.00
CA SER A 28 21.97 -8.19 2.53
C SER A 28 21.06 -8.79 1.46
N MET A 29 20.37 -7.96 0.67
CA MET A 29 19.56 -8.42 -0.45
C MET A 29 20.44 -9.13 -1.49
N GLN A 30 21.59 -8.56 -1.87
CA GLN A 30 22.56 -9.18 -2.78
C GLN A 30 22.97 -10.57 -2.28
N LYS A 31 23.34 -10.68 -1.00
CA LYS A 31 23.69 -11.97 -0.39
C LYS A 31 22.55 -13.00 -0.55
N PHE A 32 21.30 -12.63 -0.29
CA PHE A 32 20.17 -13.55 -0.44
C PHE A 32 19.89 -13.93 -1.89
N VAL A 33 20.10 -13.01 -2.83
CA VAL A 33 20.01 -13.29 -4.27
C VAL A 33 21.08 -14.30 -4.68
N ASP A 34 22.33 -14.06 -4.27
CA ASP A 34 23.46 -14.95 -4.58
C ASP A 34 23.26 -16.35 -3.98
N GLU A 35 22.80 -16.43 -2.72
CA GLU A 35 22.45 -17.70 -2.08
C GLU A 35 21.34 -18.44 -2.82
N ALA A 36 20.29 -17.74 -3.27
CA ALA A 36 19.22 -18.37 -4.05
C ALA A 36 19.74 -18.92 -5.39
N ARG A 37 20.59 -18.15 -6.08
CA ARG A 37 21.22 -18.58 -7.34
C ARG A 37 22.16 -19.76 -7.13
N ALA A 38 23.00 -19.73 -6.09
CA ALA A 38 23.90 -20.84 -5.74
C ALA A 38 23.14 -22.13 -5.44
N LYS A 39 21.94 -22.02 -4.86
CA LYS A 39 21.01 -23.15 -4.64
C LYS A 39 20.28 -23.61 -5.91
N GLY A 40 20.57 -23.02 -7.07
CA GLY A 40 20.07 -23.43 -8.37
C GLY A 40 18.88 -22.63 -8.90
N ALA A 41 18.47 -21.54 -8.26
CA ALA A 41 17.35 -20.72 -8.74
C ALA A 41 17.60 -20.16 -10.14
N LYS A 42 16.68 -20.45 -11.07
CA LYS A 42 16.74 -19.95 -12.46
C LYS A 42 16.03 -18.62 -12.64
N VAL A 43 15.09 -18.32 -11.75
CA VAL A 43 14.44 -17.00 -11.64
C VAL A 43 14.45 -16.59 -10.17
N VAL A 44 14.81 -15.35 -9.88
CA VAL A 44 14.76 -14.74 -8.55
C VAL A 44 13.79 -13.57 -8.58
N VAL A 45 12.68 -13.74 -7.87
CA VAL A 45 11.67 -12.70 -7.67
C VAL A 45 11.76 -12.17 -6.24
N VAL A 46 11.74 -10.86 -6.09
CA VAL A 46 11.54 -10.21 -4.79
C VAL A 46 10.07 -9.84 -4.63
N LEU A 47 9.44 -10.32 -3.56
CA LEU A 47 8.13 -9.86 -3.12
C LEU A 47 8.37 -8.75 -2.10
N SER A 48 8.16 -7.51 -2.52
CA SER A 48 8.56 -6.32 -1.78
C SER A 48 7.36 -5.55 -1.23
N HIS A 49 7.60 -4.88 -0.11
CA HIS A 49 6.72 -3.86 0.44
C HIS A 49 7.49 -2.56 0.72
N ASN A 50 8.58 -2.28 -0.02
CA ASN A 50 9.35 -1.05 0.15
C ASN A 50 8.57 0.19 -0.34
N GLY A 51 7.88 0.05 -1.47
CA GLY A 51 7.33 1.15 -2.25
C GLY A 51 8.03 1.28 -3.60
N MET A 52 7.31 1.73 -4.62
CA MET A 52 7.75 1.67 -6.02
C MET A 52 9.12 2.34 -6.26
N ASP A 53 9.32 3.57 -5.82
CA ASP A 53 10.57 4.31 -6.07
C ASP A 53 11.78 3.67 -5.38
N VAL A 54 11.56 3.13 -4.18
CA VAL A 54 12.60 2.40 -3.43
C VAL A 54 12.93 1.08 -4.14
N ASP A 55 11.92 0.37 -4.66
CA ASP A 55 12.13 -0.87 -5.42
C ASP A 55 12.83 -0.63 -6.75
N LEU A 56 12.49 0.46 -7.46
CA LEU A 56 13.22 0.91 -8.65
C LEU A 56 14.69 1.19 -8.31
N LYS A 57 14.96 1.85 -7.19
CA LYS A 57 16.33 2.15 -6.75
C LYS A 57 17.10 0.89 -6.34
N MET A 58 16.46 -0.03 -5.62
CA MET A 58 17.06 -1.30 -5.23
C MET A 58 17.38 -2.16 -6.46
N ALA A 59 16.48 -2.21 -7.44
CA ALA A 59 16.69 -2.92 -8.71
C ALA A 59 17.90 -2.39 -9.50
N SER A 60 18.24 -1.10 -9.35
CA SER A 60 19.43 -0.51 -9.99
C SER A 60 20.73 -0.74 -9.21
N ARG A 61 20.67 -1.37 -8.03
CA ARG A 61 21.82 -1.57 -7.13
C ARG A 61 22.14 -3.04 -6.89
N VAL A 62 21.12 -3.90 -6.92
CA VAL A 62 21.26 -5.34 -6.65
C VAL A 62 21.24 -6.13 -7.95
N ASN A 63 22.25 -6.98 -8.13
CA ASN A 63 22.37 -7.87 -9.28
C ASN A 63 21.57 -9.15 -9.12
N GLY A 64 21.11 -9.72 -10.23
CA GLY A 64 20.56 -11.08 -10.28
C GLY A 64 19.09 -11.22 -9.89
N ILE A 65 18.39 -10.12 -9.60
CA ILE A 65 16.94 -10.08 -9.46
C ILE A 65 16.32 -9.98 -10.87
N ASP A 66 15.39 -10.88 -11.20
CA ASP A 66 14.68 -10.84 -12.49
C ASP A 66 13.42 -9.99 -12.41
N ALA A 67 12.73 -9.99 -11.27
CA ALA A 67 11.58 -9.14 -11.03
C ALA A 67 11.37 -8.77 -9.57
N ILE A 68 10.77 -7.60 -9.35
CA ILE A 68 10.23 -7.14 -8.08
C ILE A 68 8.73 -6.95 -8.24
N PHE A 69 7.96 -7.67 -7.43
CA PHE A 69 6.55 -7.41 -7.20
C PHE A 69 6.42 -6.61 -5.92
N GLY A 70 6.23 -5.31 -6.05
CA GLY A 70 6.17 -4.39 -4.93
C GLY A 70 4.76 -4.17 -4.38
N GLY A 71 4.70 -3.33 -3.36
CA GLY A 71 3.49 -2.93 -2.64
C GLY A 71 3.67 -1.55 -2.03
N HIS A 72 3.01 -1.26 -0.90
CA HIS A 72 3.09 -0.01 -0.13
C HIS A 72 2.55 1.27 -0.80
N THR A 73 2.99 1.58 -2.03
CA THR A 73 2.64 2.81 -2.74
C THR A 73 1.33 2.72 -3.51
N HIS A 74 0.77 1.50 -3.64
CA HIS A 74 -0.54 1.22 -4.24
C HIS A 74 -0.64 1.60 -5.73
N ASP A 75 0.48 1.60 -6.46
CA ASP A 75 0.49 1.92 -7.89
C ASP A 75 -0.10 0.79 -8.73
N GLY A 76 -0.97 1.12 -9.67
CA GLY A 76 -1.45 0.20 -10.70
C GLY A 76 -0.54 0.26 -11.91
N VAL A 77 0.54 -0.54 -11.91
CA VAL A 77 1.57 -0.48 -12.96
C VAL A 77 1.13 -1.36 -14.14
N TYR A 78 0.64 -0.71 -15.21
CA TYR A 78 0.09 -1.40 -16.38
C TYR A 78 1.12 -2.30 -17.09
N GLN A 79 2.38 -1.88 -17.16
CA GLN A 79 3.52 -2.67 -17.64
C GLN A 79 4.70 -2.50 -16.69
N PRO A 80 5.45 -3.58 -16.39
CA PRO A 80 6.58 -3.51 -15.47
C PRO A 80 7.63 -2.55 -16.01
N VAL A 81 8.30 -1.85 -15.11
CA VAL A 81 9.40 -0.95 -15.45
C VAL A 81 10.70 -1.76 -15.50
N PRO A 82 11.36 -1.88 -16.66
CA PRO A 82 12.66 -2.53 -16.75
C PRO A 82 13.75 -1.60 -16.18
N VAL A 83 14.48 -2.10 -15.18
CA VAL A 83 15.60 -1.40 -14.55
C VAL A 83 16.89 -2.16 -14.82
N LYS A 84 17.96 -1.43 -15.17
CA LYS A 84 19.28 -2.01 -15.37
C LYS A 84 20.02 -2.17 -14.05
N ALA A 85 20.46 -3.40 -13.76
CA ALA A 85 21.33 -3.71 -12.63
C ALA A 85 22.79 -3.38 -12.98
N PRO A 86 23.69 -3.26 -11.98
CA PRO A 86 25.10 -2.92 -12.20
C PRO A 86 25.85 -3.84 -13.17
N ASN A 87 25.51 -5.13 -13.19
CA ASN A 87 26.12 -6.11 -14.09
C ASN A 87 25.52 -6.14 -15.51
N GLY A 88 24.63 -5.19 -15.84
CA GLY A 88 23.95 -5.10 -17.14
C GLY A 88 22.68 -5.94 -17.27
N GLY A 89 22.36 -6.77 -16.27
CA GLY A 89 21.10 -7.50 -16.17
C GLY A 89 19.89 -6.57 -16.08
N THR A 90 18.70 -7.11 -16.33
CA THR A 90 17.45 -6.34 -16.25
C THR A 90 16.52 -6.96 -15.21
N CYS A 91 16.07 -6.11 -14.29
CA CYS A 91 15.05 -6.43 -13.31
C CYS A 91 13.73 -5.73 -13.71
N LEU A 92 12.62 -6.46 -13.67
CA LEU A 92 11.28 -5.94 -13.96
C LEU A 92 10.58 -5.53 -12.66
N VAL A 93 10.28 -4.26 -12.47
CA VAL A 93 9.62 -3.75 -11.25
C VAL A 93 8.15 -3.44 -11.52
N THR A 94 7.23 -3.95 -10.70
CA THR A 94 5.79 -3.72 -10.87
C THR A 94 5.01 -3.77 -9.58
N ASN A 95 3.84 -3.09 -9.55
CA ASN A 95 2.85 -3.09 -8.48
C ASN A 95 1.45 -3.35 -9.07
N ALA A 96 0.61 -4.06 -8.31
CA ALA A 96 -0.75 -4.44 -8.74
C ALA A 96 -1.86 -3.64 -8.03
N GLY A 97 -1.61 -2.36 -7.76
CA GLY A 97 -2.58 -1.47 -7.12
C GLY A 97 -2.87 -1.83 -5.66
N SER A 98 -4.13 -1.68 -5.25
CA SER A 98 -4.62 -1.95 -3.89
C SER A 98 -6.06 -2.47 -3.91
N ASN A 99 -6.56 -2.90 -2.74
CA ASN A 99 -7.96 -3.33 -2.54
C ASN A 99 -8.41 -4.47 -3.48
N GLY A 100 -7.47 -5.29 -3.96
CA GLY A 100 -7.76 -6.36 -4.90
C GLY A 100 -8.24 -5.88 -6.28
N LYS A 101 -8.06 -4.60 -6.62
CA LYS A 101 -8.53 -4.02 -7.90
C LYS A 101 -7.87 -4.67 -9.13
N PHE A 102 -6.65 -5.16 -8.98
CA PHE A 102 -5.91 -5.78 -10.06
C PHE A 102 -5.17 -7.05 -9.61
N LEU A 103 -4.97 -7.96 -10.55
CA LEU A 103 -4.07 -9.10 -10.45
C LEU A 103 -2.93 -8.95 -11.47
N GLY A 104 -1.70 -8.76 -10.99
CA GLY A 104 -0.51 -8.76 -11.83
C GLY A 104 -0.05 -10.18 -12.15
N VAL A 105 0.07 -10.51 -13.43
CA VAL A 105 0.47 -11.83 -13.92
C VAL A 105 1.71 -11.69 -14.80
N MET A 106 2.81 -12.34 -14.40
CA MET A 106 4.07 -12.38 -15.15
C MET A 106 4.38 -13.81 -15.56
N ASP A 107 4.46 -14.04 -16.87
CA ASP A 107 4.92 -15.30 -17.45
C ASP A 107 6.38 -15.12 -17.87
N PHE A 108 7.27 -16.00 -17.41
CA PHE A 108 8.69 -16.02 -17.83
C PHE A 108 8.98 -17.16 -18.81
N ASP A 109 9.71 -16.87 -19.88
CA ASP A 109 10.33 -17.87 -20.75
C ASP A 109 11.77 -18.12 -20.25
N VAL A 110 12.00 -19.29 -19.66
CA VAL A 110 13.28 -19.65 -19.03
C VAL A 110 13.98 -20.71 -19.86
N LYS A 111 15.16 -20.37 -20.39
CA LYS A 111 16.01 -21.26 -21.20
C LYS A 111 17.45 -21.16 -20.76
N ASP A 112 18.16 -22.29 -20.76
CA ASP A 112 19.56 -22.39 -20.31
C ASP A 112 19.78 -21.80 -18.92
N GLY A 113 18.76 -21.89 -18.07
CA GLY A 113 18.78 -21.37 -16.70
C GLY A 113 18.67 -19.85 -16.57
N GLN A 114 18.28 -19.13 -17.63
CA GLN A 114 18.11 -17.68 -17.64
C GLN A 114 16.74 -17.28 -18.22
N VAL A 115 16.22 -16.13 -17.78
CA VAL A 115 15.05 -15.51 -18.42
C VAL A 115 15.45 -14.98 -19.79
N LYS A 116 14.81 -15.48 -20.86
CA LYS A 116 15.02 -15.02 -22.25
C LYS A 116 13.89 -14.12 -22.75
N GLY A 117 12.72 -14.21 -22.14
CA GLY A 117 11.56 -13.40 -22.48
C GLY A 117 10.56 -13.39 -21.33
N TRP A 118 9.62 -12.45 -21.40
CA TRP A 118 8.55 -12.32 -20.42
C TRP A 118 7.30 -11.75 -21.06
N LYS A 119 6.15 -12.01 -20.44
CA LYS A 119 4.87 -11.41 -20.76
C LYS A 119 4.18 -10.98 -19.49
N TYR A 120 3.71 -9.73 -19.46
CA TYR A 120 2.99 -9.20 -18.31
C TYR A 120 1.56 -8.81 -18.65
N ARG A 121 0.64 -9.07 -17.73
CA ARG A 121 -0.76 -8.62 -17.78
C ARG A 121 -1.15 -8.08 -16.41
N LEU A 122 -1.73 -6.89 -16.37
CA LEU A 122 -2.44 -6.38 -15.20
C LEU A 122 -3.94 -6.58 -15.43
N LEU A 123 -4.52 -7.58 -14.77
CA LEU A 123 -5.91 -7.97 -14.96
C LEU A 123 -6.81 -7.22 -13.98
N PRO A 124 -7.78 -6.40 -14.43
CA PRO A 124 -8.73 -5.77 -13.53
C PRO A 124 -9.70 -6.80 -12.94
N VAL A 125 -10.01 -6.66 -11.66
CA VAL A 125 -10.96 -7.53 -10.95
C VAL A 125 -12.31 -6.83 -10.87
N PHE A 126 -13.18 -7.14 -11.82
CA PHE A 126 -14.57 -6.66 -11.85
C PHE A 126 -15.48 -7.77 -11.33
N SER A 127 -15.96 -7.64 -10.08
CA SER A 127 -16.76 -8.67 -9.40
C SER A 127 -18.10 -8.96 -10.10
N ASN A 128 -18.63 -8.02 -10.87
CA ASN A 128 -19.84 -8.20 -11.68
C ASN A 128 -19.61 -9.00 -12.98
N PHE A 129 -18.36 -9.26 -13.36
CA PHE A 129 -18.00 -10.06 -14.54
C PHE A 129 -17.35 -11.41 -14.19
N LEU A 130 -17.12 -11.68 -12.90
CA LEU A 130 -16.44 -12.88 -12.43
C LEU A 130 -17.34 -13.63 -11.46
N ALA A 131 -17.49 -14.94 -11.66
CA ALA A 131 -18.15 -15.78 -10.67
C ALA A 131 -17.31 -15.81 -9.39
N ALA A 132 -17.96 -15.60 -8.24
CA ALA A 132 -17.30 -15.77 -6.95
C ALA A 132 -16.93 -17.24 -6.74
N ASP A 133 -15.76 -17.49 -6.14
CA ASP A 133 -15.41 -18.83 -5.69
C ASP A 133 -16.37 -19.26 -4.56
N PRO A 134 -17.09 -20.39 -4.69
CA PRO A 134 -18.11 -20.77 -3.72
C PRO A 134 -17.55 -21.02 -2.31
N ALA A 135 -16.33 -21.55 -2.21
CA ALA A 135 -15.71 -21.83 -0.92
C ALA A 135 -15.28 -20.54 -0.21
N MET A 136 -14.71 -19.58 -0.96
CA MET A 136 -14.33 -18.28 -0.43
C MET A 136 -15.55 -17.44 -0.04
N ASP A 137 -16.60 -17.42 -0.85
CA ASP A 137 -17.85 -16.72 -0.53
C ASP A 137 -18.48 -17.28 0.76
N ALA A 138 -18.54 -18.61 0.91
CA ALA A 138 -19.02 -19.25 2.12
C ALA A 138 -18.16 -18.90 3.35
N LEU A 139 -16.83 -18.86 3.20
CA LEU A 139 -15.91 -18.47 4.27
C LEU A 139 -16.11 -17.02 4.70
N VAL A 140 -16.18 -16.09 3.74
CA VAL A 140 -16.40 -14.67 4.00
C VAL A 140 -17.73 -14.44 4.70
N LYS A 141 -18.82 -15.05 4.22
CA LYS A 141 -20.14 -14.99 4.88
C LYS A 141 -20.09 -15.52 6.31
N LYS A 142 -19.45 -16.68 6.54
CA LYS A 142 -19.30 -17.26 7.87
C LYS A 142 -18.55 -16.33 8.83
N ILE A 143 -17.44 -15.74 8.40
CA ILE A 143 -16.63 -14.82 9.23
C ILE A 143 -17.41 -13.54 9.54
N ARG A 144 -18.19 -13.03 8.59
CA ARG A 144 -18.92 -11.78 8.71
C ARG A 144 -20.25 -11.90 9.46
N ALA A 145 -20.86 -13.09 9.49
CA ALA A 145 -22.20 -13.30 10.06
C ALA A 145 -22.39 -12.70 11.47
N PRO A 146 -21.44 -12.80 12.43
CA PRO A 146 -21.61 -12.20 13.76
C PRO A 146 -21.64 -10.66 13.76
N TYR A 147 -21.14 -10.02 12.70
CA TYR A 147 -20.95 -8.57 12.60
C TYR A 147 -21.84 -7.91 11.55
N GLU A 148 -22.60 -8.69 10.79
CA GLU A 148 -23.32 -8.23 9.60
C GLU A 148 -24.26 -7.07 9.89
N ALA A 149 -25.03 -7.14 10.99
CA ALA A 149 -25.91 -6.04 11.39
C ALA A 149 -25.14 -4.74 11.68
N LYS A 150 -23.96 -4.85 12.33
CA LYS A 150 -23.13 -3.69 12.64
C LYS A 150 -22.47 -3.11 11.39
N LEU A 151 -21.89 -3.96 10.55
CA LEU A 151 -21.21 -3.55 9.32
C LEU A 151 -22.16 -2.84 8.33
N ASN A 152 -23.44 -3.27 8.29
CA ASN A 152 -24.46 -2.69 7.42
C ASN A 152 -25.25 -1.53 8.05
N GLU A 153 -24.93 -1.11 9.28
CA GLU A 153 -25.56 0.06 9.90
C GLU A 153 -25.29 1.31 9.06
N VAL A 154 -26.35 1.92 8.51
CA VAL A 154 -26.26 3.17 7.74
C VAL A 154 -26.14 4.34 8.69
N LEU A 155 -25.03 5.08 8.59
CA LEU A 155 -24.72 6.22 9.44
C LEU A 155 -25.14 7.54 8.78
N ALA A 156 -24.98 7.64 7.47
CA ALA A 156 -25.34 8.80 6.66
C ALA A 156 -25.46 8.41 5.17
N VAL A 157 -25.91 9.34 4.33
CA VAL A 157 -25.87 9.24 2.87
C VAL A 157 -25.09 10.43 2.35
N ASN A 158 -24.15 10.20 1.43
CA ASN A 158 -23.35 11.28 0.85
C ASN A 158 -24.04 11.90 -0.37
N GLU A 159 -23.82 13.20 -0.58
CA GLU A 159 -24.29 13.90 -1.79
C GLU A 159 -23.20 13.98 -2.88
N ASP A 160 -21.93 13.86 -2.49
CA ASP A 160 -20.76 13.97 -3.36
C ASP A 160 -19.87 12.74 -3.30
N THR A 161 -19.00 12.55 -4.30
CA THR A 161 -18.02 11.46 -4.29
C THR A 161 -17.06 11.62 -3.11
N LEU A 162 -17.00 10.59 -2.25
CA LEU A 162 -16.02 10.55 -1.17
C LEU A 162 -14.83 9.68 -1.56
N TYR A 163 -13.61 10.23 -1.51
CA TYR A 163 -12.37 9.51 -1.81
C TYR A 163 -11.26 9.87 -0.82
N ARG A 164 -10.33 8.93 -0.62
CA ARG A 164 -9.22 9.08 0.35
C ARG A 164 -7.90 9.49 -0.31
N ARG A 165 -7.56 8.89 -1.45
CA ARG A 165 -6.23 9.02 -2.06
C ARG A 165 -6.05 10.37 -2.73
N GLY A 166 -5.06 11.14 -2.27
CA GLY A 166 -4.58 12.39 -2.86
C GLY A 166 -3.29 12.84 -2.18
N ASN A 167 -2.49 13.70 -2.84
CA ASN A 167 -1.25 14.24 -2.24
C ASN A 167 -1.50 15.39 -1.28
N PHE A 168 -2.60 16.13 -1.45
CA PHE A 168 -2.93 17.30 -0.64
C PHE A 168 -4.22 17.13 0.15
N ASN A 169 -5.22 16.48 -0.44
CA ASN A 169 -6.54 16.34 0.18
C ASN A 169 -7.35 15.18 -0.42
N GLY A 170 -8.33 14.69 0.35
CA GLY A 170 -9.36 13.75 -0.05
C GLY A 170 -10.69 14.13 0.62
N THR A 171 -11.82 13.99 -0.09
CA THR A 171 -13.12 14.39 0.46
C THR A 171 -13.55 13.55 1.66
N TRP A 172 -13.06 12.31 1.81
CA TRP A 172 -13.20 11.56 3.06
C TRP A 172 -12.48 12.21 4.24
N ASP A 173 -11.28 12.76 4.02
CA ASP A 173 -10.51 13.45 5.06
C ASP A 173 -11.18 14.73 5.51
N GLU A 174 -11.84 15.46 4.61
CA GLU A 174 -12.61 16.64 4.98
C GLU A 174 -13.73 16.29 5.97
N VAL A 175 -14.45 15.20 5.72
CA VAL A 175 -15.50 14.71 6.63
C VAL A 175 -14.91 14.33 7.99
N ILE A 176 -13.79 13.60 8.01
CA ILE A 176 -13.11 13.17 9.24
C ILE A 176 -12.61 14.38 10.03
N CYS A 177 -11.90 15.31 9.37
CA CYS A 177 -11.35 16.50 9.99
C CYS A 177 -12.45 17.42 10.55
N ARG A 178 -13.55 17.63 9.81
CA ARG A 178 -14.70 18.40 10.32
C ARG A 178 -15.31 17.74 11.55
N ALA A 179 -15.55 16.42 11.52
CA ALA A 179 -16.05 15.69 12.68
C ALA A 179 -15.11 15.80 13.90
N LEU A 180 -13.79 15.73 13.68
CA LEU A 180 -12.81 15.93 14.75
C LEU A 180 -12.88 17.34 15.33
N MET A 181 -12.96 18.38 14.49
CA MET A 181 -13.08 19.77 14.94
C MET A 181 -14.38 19.98 15.72
N ASP A 182 -15.51 19.49 15.21
CA ASP A 182 -16.82 19.65 15.86
C ASP A 182 -16.88 18.93 17.22
N VAL A 183 -16.35 17.71 17.32
CA VAL A 183 -16.41 16.91 18.55
C VAL A 183 -15.37 17.36 19.58
N LYS A 184 -14.21 17.85 19.16
CA LYS A 184 -13.12 18.25 20.06
C LYS A 184 -13.10 19.76 20.33
N GLY A 185 -13.82 20.57 19.56
CA GLY A 185 -13.73 22.02 19.62
C GLY A 185 -12.37 22.55 19.17
N ALA A 186 -11.79 21.96 18.12
CA ALA A 186 -10.47 22.36 17.59
C ALA A 186 -10.60 23.38 16.45
N ASP A 187 -9.67 24.34 16.36
CA ASP A 187 -9.61 25.31 15.27
C ASP A 187 -9.10 24.71 13.95
N ALA A 188 -8.37 23.61 14.03
CA ALA A 188 -7.83 22.85 12.91
C ALA A 188 -7.71 21.37 13.28
N ALA A 189 -7.73 20.48 12.28
CA ALA A 189 -7.53 19.05 12.46
C ALA A 189 -6.55 18.49 11.42
N PHE A 190 -5.79 17.47 11.84
CA PHE A 190 -4.90 16.70 10.97
C PHE A 190 -5.42 15.27 10.87
N SER A 191 -5.57 14.79 9.64
CA SER A 191 -5.85 13.39 9.33
C SER A 191 -4.61 12.77 8.68
N PRO A 192 -4.25 11.51 9.00
CA PRO A 192 -3.12 10.87 8.37
C PRO A 192 -3.38 10.66 6.88
N GLY A 193 -2.42 11.01 6.03
CA GLY A 193 -2.44 10.82 4.57
C GLY A 193 -2.20 9.37 4.14
N VAL A 194 -2.94 8.41 4.72
CA VAL A 194 -2.80 6.99 4.38
C VAL A 194 -3.32 6.70 2.96
N ARG A 195 -2.73 5.68 2.31
CA ARG A 195 -3.11 5.28 0.94
C ARG A 195 -4.24 4.25 0.89
N TRP A 196 -4.52 3.56 1.99
CA TRP A 196 -5.63 2.62 2.08
C TRP A 196 -6.93 3.37 2.38
N GLY A 197 -8.05 2.77 1.98
CA GLY A 197 -9.35 3.40 1.96
C GLY A 197 -10.16 2.93 0.76
N THR A 198 -11.43 3.34 0.74
CA THR A 198 -12.35 3.09 -0.37
C THR A 198 -12.99 4.40 -0.81
N SER A 199 -13.61 4.37 -1.99
CA SER A 199 -14.39 5.49 -2.49
C SER A 199 -15.86 5.10 -2.51
N ILE A 200 -16.73 6.07 -2.24
CA ILE A 200 -18.18 5.93 -2.40
C ILE A 200 -18.71 7.02 -3.33
N LEU A 201 -19.72 6.67 -4.13
CA LEU A 201 -20.33 7.55 -5.13
C LEU A 201 -21.46 8.38 -4.52
N PRO A 202 -21.89 9.49 -5.15
CA PRO A 202 -23.06 10.25 -4.72
C PRO A 202 -24.29 9.37 -4.52
N GLY A 203 -24.96 9.54 -3.37
CA GLY A 203 -26.16 8.80 -2.99
C GLY A 203 -25.90 7.42 -2.38
N GLU A 204 -24.65 6.97 -2.28
CA GLU A 204 -24.32 5.72 -1.59
C GLU A 204 -24.39 5.89 -0.06
N PRO A 205 -24.85 4.87 0.68
CA PRO A 205 -24.85 4.95 2.14
C PRO A 205 -23.41 4.87 2.68
N ILE A 206 -23.10 5.77 3.62
CA ILE A 206 -21.97 5.60 4.54
C ILE A 206 -22.42 4.59 5.59
N THR A 207 -22.05 3.32 5.40
CA THR A 207 -22.24 2.30 6.44
C THR A 207 -21.10 2.33 7.46
N TYR A 208 -21.29 1.66 8.60
CA TYR A 208 -20.22 1.46 9.57
C TYR A 208 -18.99 0.79 8.92
N GLU A 209 -19.18 -0.17 8.01
CA GLU A 209 -18.07 -0.75 7.25
C GLU A 209 -17.35 0.28 6.38
N ARG A 210 -18.08 1.12 5.63
CA ARG A 210 -17.47 2.18 4.80
C ARG A 210 -16.70 3.21 5.60
N MET A 211 -17.15 3.48 6.83
CA MET A 211 -16.44 4.31 7.79
C MET A 211 -15.16 3.61 8.28
N MET A 212 -15.23 2.32 8.62
CA MET A 212 -14.08 1.52 9.05
C MET A 212 -13.04 1.38 7.94
N ASP A 213 -13.44 1.27 6.67
CA ASP A 213 -12.52 1.28 5.52
C ASP A 213 -11.55 2.48 5.55
N GLN A 214 -11.92 3.61 6.18
CA GLN A 214 -11.10 4.83 6.23
C GLN A 214 -10.31 5.01 7.54
N MET A 215 -10.70 4.32 8.62
CA MET A 215 -10.21 4.60 9.99
C MET A 215 -9.86 3.37 10.82
N ALA A 216 -9.79 2.17 10.23
CA ALA A 216 -9.50 0.90 10.92
C ALA A 216 -8.02 0.73 11.33
N ILE A 217 -7.48 1.69 12.10
CA ILE A 217 -6.17 1.60 12.73
C ILE A 217 -6.33 0.97 14.12
N THR A 218 -5.42 0.08 14.51
CA THR A 218 -5.45 -0.60 15.82
C THR A 218 -5.07 0.32 17.01
N TYR A 219 -4.62 1.53 16.72
CA TYR A 219 -4.29 2.60 17.66
C TYR A 219 -5.10 3.88 17.34
N PRO A 220 -6.44 3.84 17.38
CA PRO A 220 -7.30 4.89 16.82
C PRO A 220 -7.46 6.12 17.71
N ALA A 221 -6.62 6.29 18.74
CA ALA A 221 -6.76 7.38 19.69
C ALA A 221 -6.49 8.73 19.03
N THR A 222 -7.42 9.67 19.20
CA THR A 222 -7.32 11.06 18.72
C THR A 222 -7.03 11.99 19.90
N THR A 223 -6.18 12.99 19.70
CA THR A 223 -5.79 13.96 20.73
C THR A 223 -6.20 15.38 20.36
N LEU A 224 -6.53 16.20 21.36
CA LEU A 224 -6.65 17.65 21.23
C LEU A 224 -5.43 18.28 21.91
N ASN A 225 -4.62 19.02 21.15
CA ASN A 225 -3.41 19.67 21.64
C ASN A 225 -3.37 21.12 21.18
N THR A 226 -2.66 21.97 21.93
CA THR A 226 -2.37 23.34 21.54
C THR A 226 -1.03 23.40 20.82
N PHE A 227 -1.01 23.98 19.62
CA PHE A 227 0.19 24.24 18.83
C PHE A 227 0.27 25.73 18.49
N THR A 228 1.50 26.27 18.41
CA THR A 228 1.73 27.58 17.81
C THR A 228 1.61 27.49 16.28
N GLY A 229 1.35 28.61 15.62
CA GLY A 229 1.35 28.66 14.15
C GLY A 229 2.70 28.25 13.53
N GLU A 230 3.80 28.51 14.23
CA GLU A 230 5.14 28.06 13.82
C GLU A 230 5.25 26.52 13.87
N GLN A 231 4.78 25.88 14.94
CA GLN A 231 4.78 24.42 15.04
C GLN A 231 3.94 23.77 13.92
N ILE A 232 2.75 24.33 13.65
CA ILE A 232 1.90 23.87 12.55
C ILE A 232 2.64 23.97 11.22
N LYS A 233 3.27 25.12 10.95
CA LYS A 233 4.06 25.31 9.73
C LYS A 233 5.19 24.29 9.64
N SER A 234 5.98 24.09 10.69
CA SER A 234 7.10 23.13 10.68
C SER A 234 6.64 21.71 10.40
N ILE A 235 5.50 21.27 10.96
CA ILE A 235 4.92 19.95 10.67
C ILE A 235 4.56 19.83 9.19
N MET A 236 3.92 20.85 8.61
CA MET A 236 3.52 20.83 7.20
C MET A 236 4.73 20.83 6.26
N GLU A 237 5.76 21.63 6.55
CA GLU A 237 6.99 21.68 5.75
C GLU A 237 7.75 20.35 5.81
N ASP A 238 7.88 19.73 6.99
CA ASP A 238 8.53 18.42 7.12
C ASP A 238 7.81 17.34 6.31
N VAL A 239 6.46 17.35 6.30
CA VAL A 239 5.68 16.44 5.45
C VAL A 239 5.91 16.73 3.96
N CYS A 240 5.92 18.00 3.55
CA CYS A 240 6.18 18.39 2.16
C CYS A 240 7.58 17.96 1.69
N ASP A 241 8.61 18.18 2.51
CA ASP A 241 9.98 17.79 2.19
C ASP A 241 10.09 16.28 1.98
N ASN A 242 9.47 15.48 2.86
CA ASN A 242 9.47 14.02 2.74
C ASN A 242 8.72 13.52 1.49
N ILE A 243 7.68 14.23 1.03
CA ILE A 243 6.87 13.79 -0.13
C ILE A 243 7.47 14.26 -1.45
N PHE A 244 7.99 15.49 -1.52
CA PHE A 244 8.32 16.16 -2.79
C PHE A 244 9.81 16.32 -3.05
N ASN A 245 10.68 16.17 -2.04
CA ASN A 245 12.12 16.38 -2.15
C ASN A 245 12.95 15.09 -1.94
N ALA A 246 12.37 13.92 -2.27
CA ALA A 246 12.97 12.60 -2.09
C ALA A 246 13.96 12.16 -3.18
#